data_AF-A0A7L3LHM0-F1
#
_entry.id   AF-A0A7L3LHM0-F1
#
_cell.length_a   1.000
_cell.length_b   1.000
_cell.length_c   1.000
_cell.angle_alpha   90.00
_cell.angle_beta   90.00
_cell.angle_gamma   90.00
#
_symmetry.space_group_name_H-M   'P 1'
#
loop_
_entity.id
_entity.type
_entity.pdbx_description
1 polymer ?
#
loop_
_entity_poly.entity_id
_entity_poly.type
_entity_poly.pdbx_seq_one_letter_code
_entity_poly.pdbx_strand_id
1 'polypeptide(L)'
;SLKMASDSPESLMTLCTDFCLRNLEGTLCYLLDNETLRLHPDIFLPSEICDKLVNEYVELVKTDSIFEPHESFFTLFSDPRSTRLARIHLREHIVQDQDLEAIRKQDLVELYLTNCEKLTAKSLQTLVSFSHTLISLSLFGCCNIFYEEENPGGCEDDCLVNPTRQVLVKDFTFEGFSRLRFLNLGRLIEGVNVETLLRPLASLAALDLSGIQLNDVGFLTQWKDTLVSLVLYNMDLSEEHIQVIAQLHKLRHLDISRDHLSSYYKFKLTRRVLNLFVENLVNLTSLDISGHTMLENCTIPSMEEKMGQTSIEPAKSSIAPFRGLKRPLQFLGLFETSLCRLAHIPAYKVSGDKNEEQVLNAIEAYTEHRPEITSRAINLLFDIARIERCSQLLRALQLVITALKCHKDDKNIQVTGSAALFYLTNSEYRMEQSVKLRRQVIQVVLNGMESYQEVTVR
;
A
#
# COMPACT_ATOMS: atom_id res chain seq x y z
N SER A 1 12.88 -31.03 13.25
CA SER A 1 11.48 -31.22 12.82
C SER A 1 11.18 -30.13 11.81
N LEU A 2 11.27 -30.46 10.51
CA LEU A 2 11.02 -29.51 9.42
C LEU A 2 9.54 -29.13 9.45
N LYS A 3 9.25 -27.85 9.74
CA LYS A 3 7.94 -27.28 9.44
C LYS A 3 7.81 -27.29 7.92
N MET A 4 7.16 -28.32 7.39
CA MET A 4 6.57 -28.26 6.06
C MET A 4 5.72 -26.99 5.99
N ALA A 5 5.77 -26.33 4.84
CA ALA A 5 4.96 -25.16 4.52
C ALA A 5 3.53 -25.34 5.04
N SER A 6 2.89 -24.24 5.44
CA SER A 6 1.45 -24.21 5.70
C SER A 6 0.70 -24.47 4.39
N ASP A 7 0.70 -25.72 3.95
CA ASP A 7 -0.14 -26.29 2.90
C ASP A 7 -1.49 -26.65 3.51
N SER A 8 -2.06 -25.73 4.30
CA SER A 8 -3.45 -25.88 4.73
C SER A 8 -4.31 -25.81 3.47
N PRO A 9 -5.23 -26.77 3.26
CA PRO A 9 -6.17 -26.69 2.15
C PRO A 9 -6.90 -25.35 2.19
N GLU A 10 -7.30 -24.85 1.02
CA GLU A 10 -8.14 -23.66 0.96
C GLU A 10 -9.37 -23.85 1.83
N SER A 11 -9.70 -22.81 2.60
CA SER A 11 -10.88 -22.88 3.45
C SER A 11 -12.10 -23.13 2.58
N LEU A 12 -13.07 -23.89 3.10
CA LEU A 12 -14.35 -24.09 2.42
C LEU A 12 -14.98 -22.74 2.03
N MET A 13 -14.85 -21.73 2.90
CA MET A 13 -15.31 -20.37 2.60
C MET A 13 -14.66 -19.78 1.35
N THR A 14 -13.33 -19.88 1.20
CA THR A 14 -12.63 -19.38 0.00
C THR A 14 -13.07 -20.13 -1.26
N LEU A 15 -13.17 -21.46 -1.19
CA LEU A 15 -13.63 -22.28 -2.33
C LEU A 15 -15.07 -21.95 -2.72
N CYS A 16 -15.97 -21.79 -1.75
CA CYS A 16 -17.35 -21.40 -2.00
C CYS A 16 -17.46 -20.00 -2.55
N THR A 17 -16.68 -19.03 -2.04
CA THR A 17 -16.65 -17.67 -2.57
C THR A 17 -16.23 -17.64 -4.04
N ASP A 18 -15.10 -18.28 -4.39
CA ASP A 18 -14.63 -18.35 -5.77
C ASP A 18 -15.67 -19.05 -6.68
N PHE A 19 -16.25 -20.16 -6.22
CA PHE A 19 -17.29 -20.86 -6.98
C PHE A 19 -18.53 -20.00 -7.21
N CYS A 20 -19.02 -19.29 -6.19
CA CYS A 20 -20.17 -18.40 -6.31
C CYS A 20 -19.89 -17.23 -7.26
N LEU A 21 -18.72 -16.61 -7.18
CA LEU A 21 -18.36 -15.49 -8.06
C LEU A 21 -18.23 -15.91 -9.52
N ARG A 22 -17.75 -17.12 -9.80
CA ARG A 22 -17.69 -17.69 -11.15
C ARG A 22 -19.03 -18.20 -11.67
N ASN A 23 -20.04 -18.34 -10.81
CA ASN A 23 -21.35 -18.90 -11.14
C ASN A 23 -22.49 -18.07 -10.50
N LEU A 24 -22.40 -16.74 -10.61
CA LEU A 24 -23.28 -15.80 -9.92
C LEU A 24 -24.77 -16.09 -10.20
N GLU A 25 -25.15 -16.22 -11.48
CA GLU A 25 -26.52 -16.50 -11.92
C GLU A 25 -27.06 -17.87 -11.47
N GLY A 26 -26.16 -18.82 -11.24
CA GLY A 26 -26.52 -20.17 -10.80
C GLY A 26 -26.60 -20.33 -9.28
N THR A 27 -26.20 -19.30 -8.52
CA THR A 27 -26.01 -19.42 -7.07
C THR A 27 -26.68 -18.32 -6.27
N LEU A 28 -26.37 -17.04 -6.54
CA LEU A 28 -26.76 -15.92 -5.68
C LEU A 28 -27.76 -14.97 -6.34
N CYS A 29 -27.74 -14.85 -7.66
CA CYS A 29 -28.53 -13.87 -8.38
C CYS A 29 -29.20 -14.46 -9.60
N TYR A 30 -30.10 -13.68 -10.19
CA TYR A 30 -30.70 -13.95 -11.49
C TYR A 30 -30.62 -12.69 -12.34
N LEU A 31 -30.54 -12.88 -13.66
CA LEU A 31 -30.48 -11.77 -14.62
C LEU A 31 -31.91 -11.34 -15.00
N LEU A 32 -32.15 -10.03 -15.00
CA LEU A 32 -33.37 -9.45 -15.56
C LEU A 32 -33.21 -9.22 -17.07
N ASP A 33 -34.34 -8.99 -17.76
CA ASP A 33 -34.38 -8.73 -19.21
C ASP A 33 -33.52 -7.52 -19.66
N ASN A 34 -33.14 -6.65 -18.73
CA ASN A 34 -32.30 -5.47 -18.95
C ASN A 34 -30.83 -5.70 -18.52
N GLU A 35 -30.38 -6.96 -18.44
CA GLU A 35 -29.01 -7.36 -18.06
C GLU A 35 -28.58 -6.88 -16.66
N THR A 36 -29.56 -6.51 -15.81
CA THR A 36 -29.29 -6.14 -14.42
C THR A 36 -29.34 -7.37 -13.53
N LEU A 37 -28.25 -7.62 -12.80
CA LEU A 37 -28.20 -8.69 -11.81
C LEU A 37 -29.03 -8.32 -10.58
N ARG A 38 -29.84 -9.27 -10.11
CA ARG A 38 -30.55 -9.15 -8.83
C ARG A 38 -30.33 -10.34 -7.93
N LEU A 39 -30.07 -10.06 -6.65
CA LEU A 39 -29.99 -11.08 -5.63
C LEU A 39 -31.33 -11.82 -5.52
N HIS A 40 -31.30 -13.14 -5.31
CA HIS A 40 -32.52 -13.88 -5.00
C HIS A 40 -33.21 -13.30 -3.75
N PRO A 41 -34.55 -13.19 -3.75
CA PRO A 41 -35.29 -12.50 -2.69
C PRO A 41 -35.14 -13.16 -1.31
N ASP A 42 -34.83 -14.46 -1.27
CA ASP A 42 -34.66 -15.23 -0.03
C ASP A 42 -33.22 -15.22 0.50
N ILE A 43 -32.30 -14.54 -0.19
CA ILE A 43 -30.90 -14.46 0.21
C ILE A 43 -30.68 -13.22 1.06
N PHE A 44 -30.15 -13.45 2.26
CA PHE A 44 -29.63 -12.43 3.15
C PHE A 44 -28.14 -12.69 3.39
N LEU A 45 -27.29 -11.72 3.07
CA LEU A 45 -25.85 -11.82 3.22
C LEU A 45 -25.34 -10.86 4.32
N PRO A 46 -24.74 -11.39 5.40
CA PRO A 46 -24.12 -10.55 6.43
C PRO A 46 -22.80 -9.95 5.95
N SER A 47 -22.28 -8.98 6.70
CA SER A 47 -21.06 -8.22 6.36
C SER A 47 -19.85 -9.09 6.07
N GLU A 48 -19.63 -10.15 6.83
CA GLU A 48 -18.49 -11.04 6.65
C GLU A 48 -18.50 -11.74 5.28
N ILE A 49 -19.69 -11.97 4.72
CA ILE A 49 -19.85 -12.60 3.41
C ILE A 49 -19.83 -11.56 2.30
N CYS A 50 -20.55 -10.45 2.46
CA CYS A 50 -20.56 -9.36 1.46
C CYS A 50 -19.17 -8.74 1.27
N ASP A 51 -18.48 -8.38 2.34
CA ASP A 51 -17.14 -7.81 2.30
C ASP A 51 -16.19 -8.78 1.57
N LYS A 52 -16.28 -10.08 1.89
CA LYS A 52 -15.47 -11.12 1.24
C LYS A 52 -15.80 -11.28 -0.25
N LEU A 53 -17.08 -11.30 -0.62
CA LEU A 53 -17.51 -11.42 -2.01
C LEU A 53 -16.99 -10.25 -2.85
N VAL A 54 -17.13 -9.02 -2.37
CA VAL A 54 -16.68 -7.82 -3.11
C VAL A 54 -15.15 -7.80 -3.24
N ASN A 55 -14.42 -8.02 -2.15
CA ASN A 55 -12.95 -7.98 -2.19
C ASN A 55 -12.37 -9.11 -3.07
N GLU A 56 -12.90 -10.33 -2.98
CA GLU A 56 -12.46 -11.45 -3.83
C GLU A 56 -12.87 -11.24 -5.29
N TYR A 57 -14.02 -10.61 -5.57
CA TYR A 57 -14.43 -10.24 -6.93
C TYR A 57 -13.42 -9.29 -7.56
N VAL A 58 -13.03 -8.22 -6.86
CA VAL A 58 -12.03 -7.26 -7.35
C VAL A 58 -10.68 -7.95 -7.59
N GLU A 59 -10.25 -8.84 -6.69
CA GLU A 59 -9.01 -9.61 -6.87
C GLU A 59 -9.08 -10.60 -8.06
N LEU A 60 -10.23 -11.23 -8.32
CA LEU A 60 -10.42 -12.09 -9.49
C LEU A 60 -10.36 -11.30 -10.79
N VAL A 61 -11.11 -10.20 -10.90
CA VAL A 61 -11.05 -9.30 -12.07
C VAL A 61 -9.63 -8.81 -12.33
N LYS A 62 -8.84 -8.62 -11.26
CA LYS A 62 -7.46 -8.18 -11.38
C LYS A 62 -6.50 -9.28 -11.82
N THR A 63 -6.62 -10.48 -11.25
CA THR A 63 -5.58 -11.52 -11.33
C THR A 63 -5.89 -12.66 -12.28
N ASP A 64 -7.13 -12.82 -12.71
CA ASP A 64 -7.57 -13.89 -13.61
C ASP A 64 -8.06 -13.27 -14.94
N SER A 65 -7.23 -13.34 -15.99
CA SER A 65 -7.56 -12.78 -17.31
C SER A 65 -8.74 -13.48 -17.99
N ILE A 66 -9.17 -14.64 -17.50
CA ILE A 66 -10.33 -15.39 -18.01
C ILE A 66 -11.62 -14.95 -17.29
N PHE A 67 -11.53 -14.28 -16.14
CA PHE A 67 -12.69 -13.88 -15.37
C PHE A 67 -13.37 -12.66 -16.01
N GLU A 68 -14.59 -12.84 -16.51
CA GLU A 68 -15.38 -11.76 -17.10
C GLU A 68 -16.09 -10.94 -16.00
N PRO A 69 -15.81 -9.64 -15.87
CA PRO A 69 -16.49 -8.79 -14.90
C PRO A 69 -17.94 -8.53 -15.31
N HIS A 70 -18.83 -8.44 -14.32
CA HIS A 70 -20.21 -7.99 -14.50
C HIS A 70 -20.33 -6.50 -14.17
N GLU A 71 -20.81 -5.69 -15.13
CA GLU A 71 -20.98 -4.25 -14.95
C GLU A 71 -21.95 -3.89 -13.81
N SER A 72 -22.99 -4.70 -13.57
CA SER A 72 -23.99 -4.46 -12.53
C SER A 72 -23.69 -5.14 -11.19
N PHE A 73 -22.49 -5.69 -10.98
CA PHE A 73 -22.16 -6.46 -9.77
C PHE A 73 -22.43 -5.70 -8.47
N PHE A 74 -22.02 -4.44 -8.36
CA PHE A 74 -22.19 -3.64 -7.14
C PHE A 74 -23.67 -3.36 -6.80
N THR A 75 -24.56 -3.41 -7.79
CA THR A 75 -26.01 -3.20 -7.58
C THR A 75 -26.65 -4.31 -6.73
N LEU A 76 -26.03 -5.50 -6.67
CA LEU A 76 -26.42 -6.60 -5.79
C LEU A 76 -26.41 -6.19 -4.30
N PHE A 77 -25.60 -5.19 -3.96
CA PHE A 77 -25.40 -4.71 -2.60
C PHE A 77 -26.11 -3.38 -2.31
N SER A 78 -27.11 -3.01 -3.12
CA SER A 78 -27.81 -1.72 -3.01
C SER A 78 -28.87 -1.66 -1.90
N ASP A 79 -29.39 -2.80 -1.43
CA ASP A 79 -30.38 -2.89 -0.34
C ASP A 79 -29.72 -3.35 0.97
N PRO A 80 -29.59 -2.45 1.98
CA PRO A 80 -29.04 -2.77 3.31
C PRO A 80 -29.83 -3.83 4.09
N ARG A 81 -31.08 -4.11 3.67
CA ARG A 81 -31.93 -5.12 4.32
C ARG A 81 -31.61 -6.53 3.87
N SER A 82 -31.08 -6.69 2.66
CA SER A 82 -30.70 -7.99 2.09
C SER A 82 -29.19 -8.24 2.15
N THR A 83 -28.40 -7.18 2.09
CA THR A 83 -26.94 -7.23 2.08
C THR A 83 -26.37 -6.18 3.02
N ARG A 84 -25.25 -6.47 3.67
CA ARG A 84 -24.57 -5.48 4.51
C ARG A 84 -23.13 -5.38 4.07
N LEU A 85 -22.67 -4.21 3.67
CA LEU A 85 -21.26 -3.94 3.44
C LEU A 85 -20.71 -3.09 4.57
N ALA A 86 -19.51 -3.43 5.03
CA ALA A 86 -18.83 -2.70 6.09
C ALA A 86 -17.38 -2.37 5.72
N ARG A 87 -16.67 -3.26 5.02
CA ARG A 87 -15.25 -3.08 4.67
C ARG A 87 -14.98 -3.47 3.22
N ILE A 88 -14.61 -2.48 2.42
CA ILE A 88 -14.43 -2.66 0.98
C ILE A 88 -13.08 -2.10 0.54
N HIS A 89 -12.32 -2.92 -0.19
CA HIS A 89 -11.07 -2.55 -0.82
C HIS A 89 -11.23 -2.65 -2.34
N LEU A 90 -11.24 -1.50 -2.98
CA LEU A 90 -11.37 -1.33 -4.42
C LEU A 90 -10.06 -0.79 -4.99
N ARG A 91 -9.64 -1.31 -6.14
CA ARG A 91 -8.37 -0.93 -6.76
C ARG A 91 -8.50 -0.76 -8.28
N GLU A 92 -7.66 0.12 -8.82
CA GLU A 92 -7.39 0.28 -10.25
C GLU A 92 -8.63 0.68 -11.09
N HIS A 93 -8.54 0.50 -12.41
CA HIS A 93 -9.51 0.95 -13.42
C HIS A 93 -10.84 0.18 -13.44
N ILE A 94 -11.06 -0.73 -12.49
CA ILE A 94 -12.27 -1.55 -12.41
C ILE A 94 -13.44 -0.71 -11.93
N VAL A 95 -13.19 0.25 -11.03
CA VAL A 95 -14.24 0.94 -10.28
C VAL A 95 -14.57 2.29 -10.87
N GLN A 96 -15.86 2.53 -11.08
CA GLN A 96 -16.44 3.75 -11.62
C GLN A 96 -17.33 4.45 -10.59
N ASP A 97 -17.71 5.70 -10.84
CA ASP A 97 -18.60 6.46 -9.95
C ASP A 97 -19.93 5.73 -9.67
N GLN A 98 -20.45 5.01 -10.67
CA GLN A 98 -21.72 4.26 -10.55
C GLN A 98 -21.62 3.11 -9.55
N ASP A 99 -20.45 2.50 -9.40
CA ASP A 99 -20.23 1.39 -8.47
C ASP A 99 -20.30 1.86 -7.02
N LEU A 100 -19.69 3.01 -6.72
CA LEU A 100 -19.81 3.63 -5.39
C LEU A 100 -21.23 4.10 -5.14
N GLU A 101 -21.89 4.69 -6.14
CA GLU A 101 -23.26 5.14 -6.02
C GLU A 101 -24.24 3.99 -5.76
N ALA A 102 -24.00 2.81 -6.34
CA ALA A 102 -24.80 1.62 -6.11
C ALA A 102 -24.83 1.19 -4.63
N ILE A 103 -23.74 1.42 -3.90
CA ILE A 103 -23.59 1.04 -2.48
C ILE A 103 -23.78 2.23 -1.53
N ARG A 104 -24.24 3.40 -2.00
CA ARG A 104 -24.38 4.64 -1.21
C ARG A 104 -25.19 4.52 0.09
N LYS A 105 -26.07 3.52 0.19
CA LYS A 105 -26.96 3.29 1.33
C LYS A 105 -26.33 2.39 2.41
N GLN A 106 -25.13 1.88 2.17
CA GLN A 106 -24.43 0.98 3.09
C GLN A 106 -23.73 1.78 4.19
N ASP A 107 -23.60 1.17 5.37
CA ASP A 107 -22.96 1.77 6.55
C ASP A 107 -21.47 1.39 6.59
N LEU A 108 -20.70 1.89 5.62
CA LEU A 108 -19.29 1.54 5.49
C LEU A 108 -18.47 2.04 6.68
N VAL A 109 -17.66 1.15 7.24
CA VAL A 109 -16.70 1.44 8.31
C VAL A 109 -15.30 1.66 7.72
N GLU A 110 -14.98 0.94 6.65
CA GLU A 110 -13.70 1.02 5.94
C GLU A 110 -13.94 1.04 4.43
N LEU A 111 -13.37 2.03 3.76
CA LEU A 111 -13.40 2.15 2.31
C LEU A 111 -12.01 2.50 1.80
N TYR A 112 -11.36 1.56 1.12
CA TYR A 112 -10.07 1.79 0.48
C TYR A 112 -10.23 1.82 -1.02
N LEU A 113 -9.87 2.95 -1.61
CA LEU A 113 -9.80 3.20 -3.05
C LEU A 113 -8.32 3.40 -3.39
N THR A 114 -7.77 2.52 -4.23
CA THR A 114 -6.33 2.55 -4.58
C THR A 114 -6.16 2.63 -6.09
N ASN A 115 -5.57 3.70 -6.60
CA ASN A 115 -5.35 3.94 -8.03
C ASN A 115 -6.66 3.88 -8.86
N CYS A 116 -7.79 4.29 -8.29
CA CYS A 116 -9.09 4.30 -8.98
C CYS A 116 -9.23 5.56 -9.85
N GLU A 117 -8.61 5.54 -11.03
CA GLU A 117 -8.52 6.72 -11.91
C GLU A 117 -9.84 7.09 -12.59
N LYS A 118 -10.82 6.18 -12.67
CA LYS A 118 -12.14 6.46 -13.27
C LYS A 118 -13.10 7.16 -12.30
N LEU A 119 -12.70 7.36 -11.04
CA LEU A 119 -13.52 8.09 -10.07
C LEU A 119 -13.36 9.59 -10.26
N THR A 120 -14.48 10.31 -10.19
CA THR A 120 -14.55 11.75 -10.38
C THR A 120 -15.11 12.43 -9.13
N ALA A 121 -15.33 13.75 -9.20
CA ALA A 121 -16.02 14.50 -8.16
C ALA A 121 -17.41 13.97 -7.79
N LYS A 122 -18.07 13.20 -8.67
CA LYS A 122 -19.34 12.52 -8.35
C LYS A 122 -19.17 11.55 -7.16
N SER A 123 -18.06 10.80 -7.15
CA SER A 123 -17.74 9.90 -6.04
C SER A 123 -17.55 10.62 -4.70
N LEU A 124 -17.08 11.88 -4.69
CA LEU A 124 -17.01 12.66 -3.45
C LEU A 124 -18.39 12.92 -2.85
N GLN A 125 -19.40 13.15 -3.68
CA GLN A 125 -20.79 13.34 -3.22
C GLN A 125 -21.31 12.05 -2.58
N THR A 126 -21.02 10.90 -3.19
CA THR A 126 -21.37 9.59 -2.63
C THR A 126 -20.63 9.35 -1.30
N LEU A 127 -19.34 9.71 -1.19
CA LEU A 127 -18.55 9.55 0.04
C LEU A 127 -19.17 10.27 1.25
N VAL A 128 -19.84 11.41 1.04
CA VAL A 128 -20.54 12.13 2.12
C VAL A 128 -21.61 11.26 2.78
N SER A 129 -22.23 10.34 2.05
CA SER A 129 -23.24 9.40 2.58
C SER A 129 -22.66 8.50 3.68
N PHE A 130 -21.36 8.19 3.61
CA PHE A 130 -20.65 7.34 4.56
C PHE A 130 -19.97 8.14 5.71
N SER A 131 -20.07 9.47 5.70
CA SER A 131 -19.33 10.36 6.63
C SER A 131 -19.52 10.02 8.11
N HIS A 132 -20.73 9.59 8.48
CA HIS A 132 -21.09 9.29 9.87
C HIS A 132 -20.64 7.91 10.36
N THR A 133 -20.29 6.98 9.45
CA THR A 133 -19.90 5.60 9.77
C THR A 133 -18.41 5.35 9.57
N LEU A 134 -17.79 6.00 8.58
CA LEU A 134 -16.40 5.74 8.20
C LEU A 134 -15.42 6.02 9.34
N ILE A 135 -14.58 5.01 9.60
CA ILE A 135 -13.45 5.07 10.53
C ILE A 135 -12.14 5.10 9.75
N SER A 136 -12.10 4.44 8.59
CA SER A 136 -10.90 4.31 7.76
C SER A 136 -11.20 4.60 6.30
N LEU A 137 -10.51 5.58 5.71
CA LEU A 137 -10.64 5.96 4.31
C LEU A 137 -9.27 6.03 3.65
N SER A 138 -9.14 5.41 2.48
CA SER A 138 -7.97 5.58 1.60
C SER A 138 -8.44 6.04 0.22
N LEU A 139 -7.83 7.10 -0.28
CA LEU A 139 -7.99 7.65 -1.63
C LEU A 139 -6.64 7.60 -2.39
N PHE A 140 -5.77 6.65 -2.03
CA PHE A 140 -4.40 6.58 -2.55
C PHE A 140 -4.39 6.51 -4.08
N GLY A 141 -3.69 7.42 -4.75
CA GLY A 141 -3.56 7.45 -6.21
C GLY A 141 -4.87 7.65 -6.96
N CYS A 142 -5.96 8.08 -6.31
CA CYS A 142 -7.24 8.39 -6.96
C CYS A 142 -7.16 9.78 -7.60
N CYS A 143 -6.37 9.88 -8.67
CA CYS A 143 -6.01 11.11 -9.35
C CYS A 143 -7.24 11.99 -9.70
N ASN A 144 -8.27 11.42 -10.33
CA ASN A 144 -9.37 12.21 -10.88
C ASN A 144 -10.50 12.55 -9.89
N ILE A 145 -10.43 12.08 -8.64
CA ILE A 145 -11.57 12.13 -7.71
C ILE A 145 -11.99 13.56 -7.32
N PHE A 146 -11.12 14.55 -7.49
CA PHE A 146 -11.42 15.97 -7.21
C PHE A 146 -11.79 16.79 -8.46
N TYR A 147 -11.91 16.17 -9.63
CA TYR A 147 -12.24 16.85 -10.88
C TYR A 147 -13.68 16.57 -11.32
N GLU A 148 -14.36 17.62 -11.81
CA GLU A 148 -15.60 17.48 -12.56
C GLU A 148 -15.28 17.20 -14.04
N GLU A 149 -16.04 16.27 -14.63
CA GLU A 149 -16.04 16.07 -16.08
C GLU A 149 -16.87 17.16 -16.76
N GLU A 150 -16.25 18.04 -17.55
CA GLU A 150 -16.98 18.87 -18.51
C GLU A 150 -17.28 18.05 -19.79
N ASN A 151 -18.51 17.50 -19.86
CA ASN A 151 -19.21 16.92 -21.02
C ASN A 151 -18.51 15.84 -21.90
N PRO A 152 -19.17 14.68 -22.17
CA PRO A 152 -18.66 13.57 -22.98
C PRO A 152 -18.81 13.83 -24.50
N GLY A 153 -18.26 14.93 -24.97
CA GLY A 153 -18.28 15.33 -26.37
C GLY A 153 -16.92 15.15 -27.05
N GLY A 154 -16.40 13.92 -27.13
CA GLY A 154 -15.19 13.63 -27.92
C GLY A 154 -14.58 12.26 -27.68
N CYS A 155 -14.70 11.39 -28.70
CA CYS A 155 -13.90 10.19 -29.02
C CYS A 155 -13.44 9.29 -27.86
N GLU A 156 -14.02 8.07 -27.81
CA GLU A 156 -13.79 7.00 -26.82
C GLU A 156 -12.39 6.33 -26.87
N ASP A 157 -11.37 6.95 -27.48
CA ASP A 157 -10.14 6.23 -27.86
C ASP A 157 -8.83 6.84 -27.31
N ASP A 158 -8.89 7.77 -26.37
CA ASP A 158 -7.70 8.25 -25.65
C ASP A 158 -7.85 8.02 -24.14
N CYS A 159 -7.13 7.02 -23.61
CA CYS A 159 -6.94 6.75 -22.18
C CYS A 159 -6.20 7.87 -21.41
N LEU A 160 -6.13 9.08 -21.98
CA LEU A 160 -5.53 10.26 -21.40
C LEU A 160 -6.60 11.34 -21.37
N VAL A 161 -7.35 11.37 -20.27
CA VAL A 161 -8.30 12.44 -19.99
C VAL A 161 -7.56 13.77 -20.14
N ASN A 162 -7.99 14.58 -21.11
CA ASN A 162 -7.28 15.80 -21.49
C ASN A 162 -7.26 16.77 -20.29
N PRO A 163 -6.10 17.07 -19.66
CA PRO A 163 -6.03 17.84 -18.41
C PRO A 163 -6.54 19.29 -18.52
N THR A 164 -6.76 19.76 -19.75
CA THR A 164 -7.08 21.16 -20.07
C THR A 164 -8.56 21.53 -19.93
N ARG A 165 -9.44 20.57 -19.58
CA ARG A 165 -10.90 20.80 -19.47
C ARG A 165 -11.53 20.37 -18.14
N GLN A 166 -10.72 20.00 -17.16
CA GLN A 166 -11.24 19.55 -15.86
C GLN A 166 -11.28 20.71 -14.86
N VAL A 167 -12.41 20.84 -14.16
CA VAL A 167 -12.59 21.83 -13.09
C VAL A 167 -12.36 21.17 -11.74
N LEU A 168 -11.39 21.69 -10.98
CA LEU A 168 -11.09 21.20 -9.64
C LEU A 168 -12.18 21.64 -8.65
N VAL A 169 -12.80 20.69 -7.97
CA VAL A 169 -13.74 20.96 -6.88
C VAL A 169 -12.98 21.45 -5.66
N LYS A 170 -13.24 22.69 -5.26
CA LYS A 170 -12.58 23.34 -4.12
C LYS A 170 -13.42 23.36 -2.84
N ASP A 171 -14.70 23.06 -2.95
CA ASP A 171 -15.67 23.22 -1.86
C ASP A 171 -15.82 21.95 -1.01
N PHE A 172 -15.27 20.82 -1.46
CA PHE A 172 -15.31 19.58 -0.68
C PHE A 172 -14.36 19.64 0.52
N THR A 173 -14.88 19.28 1.70
CA THR A 173 -14.10 19.09 2.92
C THR A 173 -14.55 17.81 3.64
N PHE A 174 -13.73 17.30 4.56
CA PHE A 174 -14.15 16.18 5.42
C PHE A 174 -15.05 16.60 6.59
N GLU A 175 -15.86 17.65 6.42
CA GLU A 175 -16.89 18.01 7.39
C GLU A 175 -17.90 16.88 7.56
N GLY A 176 -18.31 16.60 8.80
CA GLY A 176 -19.21 15.49 9.14
C GLY A 176 -18.52 14.14 9.36
N PHE A 177 -17.26 13.95 8.94
CA PHE A 177 -16.47 12.72 9.13
C PHE A 177 -15.95 12.55 10.58
N SER A 178 -16.85 12.64 11.55
CA SER A 178 -16.55 12.70 12.99
C SER A 178 -15.89 11.43 13.56
N ARG A 179 -16.12 10.27 12.92
CA ARG A 179 -15.57 8.97 13.33
C ARG A 179 -14.26 8.62 12.65
N LEU A 180 -13.83 9.38 11.65
CA LEU A 180 -12.64 9.08 10.88
C LEU A 180 -11.40 9.11 11.79
N ARG A 181 -10.58 8.05 11.70
CA ARG A 181 -9.34 7.86 12.47
C ARG A 181 -8.15 7.56 11.59
N PHE A 182 -8.36 6.94 10.43
CA PHE A 182 -7.35 6.71 9.42
C PHE A 182 -7.76 7.41 8.13
N LEU A 183 -6.82 8.17 7.56
CA LEU A 183 -7.00 8.81 6.27
C LEU A 183 -5.71 8.70 5.46
N ASN A 184 -5.82 8.12 4.26
CA ASN A 184 -4.74 8.07 3.29
C ASN A 184 -5.09 8.88 2.04
N LEU A 185 -4.29 9.91 1.79
CA LEU A 185 -4.38 10.82 0.64
C LEU A 185 -3.13 10.73 -0.25
N GLY A 186 -2.33 9.66 -0.11
CA GLY A 186 -1.08 9.51 -0.83
C GLY A 186 -1.27 9.55 -2.35
N ARG A 187 -0.34 10.20 -3.05
CA ARG A 187 -0.34 10.41 -4.50
C ARG A 187 -1.60 11.12 -5.04
N LEU A 188 -2.27 11.93 -4.21
CA LEU A 188 -3.24 12.90 -4.75
C LEU A 188 -2.55 13.98 -5.59
N ILE A 189 -3.31 14.58 -6.50
CA ILE A 189 -2.82 15.54 -7.48
C ILE A 189 -2.51 16.91 -6.86
N GLU A 190 -1.58 17.62 -7.50
CA GLU A 190 -1.25 19.01 -7.23
C GLU A 190 -2.48 19.95 -7.36
N GLY A 191 -2.60 20.90 -6.44
CA GLY A 191 -3.63 21.94 -6.48
C GLY A 191 -4.80 21.73 -5.51
N VAL A 192 -4.97 20.52 -4.97
CA VAL A 192 -5.89 20.29 -3.84
C VAL A 192 -5.35 20.97 -2.58
N ASN A 193 -6.14 21.82 -1.94
CA ASN A 193 -5.77 22.42 -0.66
C ASN A 193 -6.02 21.43 0.48
N VAL A 194 -4.99 20.64 0.78
CA VAL A 194 -5.01 19.59 1.81
C VAL A 194 -5.32 20.13 3.20
N GLU A 195 -4.82 21.33 3.54
CA GLU A 195 -5.11 21.93 4.86
C GLU A 195 -6.61 22.17 5.02
N THR A 196 -7.26 22.83 4.06
CA THR A 196 -8.70 23.11 4.09
C THR A 196 -9.52 21.82 4.14
N LEU A 197 -9.12 20.82 3.36
CA LEU A 197 -9.77 19.51 3.30
C LEU A 197 -9.80 18.82 4.66
N LEU A 198 -8.67 18.87 5.38
CA LEU A 198 -8.46 18.12 6.61
C LEU A 198 -8.85 18.88 7.89
N ARG A 199 -8.96 20.21 7.84
CA ARG A 199 -9.27 21.07 9.00
C ARG A 199 -10.48 20.63 9.83
N PRO A 200 -11.58 20.10 9.25
CA PRO A 200 -12.74 19.66 10.03
C PRO A 200 -12.51 18.40 10.89
N LEU A 201 -11.44 17.63 10.64
CA LEU A 201 -11.21 16.36 11.31
C LEU A 201 -10.59 16.57 12.70
N ALA A 202 -11.31 16.19 13.77
CA ALA A 202 -10.90 16.51 15.14
C ALA A 202 -10.02 15.46 15.84
N SER A 203 -9.97 14.21 15.35
CA SER A 203 -9.39 13.10 16.14
C SER A 203 -8.66 12.07 15.30
N LEU A 204 -7.94 12.52 14.28
CA LEU A 204 -7.20 11.62 13.39
C LEU A 204 -6.06 10.92 14.15
N ALA A 205 -5.91 9.61 13.92
CA ALA A 205 -4.90 8.75 14.54
C ALA A 205 -3.83 8.30 13.54
N ALA A 206 -4.16 8.21 12.25
CA ALA A 206 -3.23 7.85 11.19
C ALA A 206 -3.49 8.71 9.95
N LEU A 207 -2.42 9.28 9.40
CA LEU A 207 -2.45 10.13 8.22
C LEU A 207 -1.33 9.73 7.26
N ASP A 208 -1.68 9.55 5.99
CA ASP A 208 -0.73 9.35 4.89
C ASP A 208 -0.90 10.48 3.86
N LEU A 209 0.18 11.21 3.63
CA LEU A 209 0.31 12.32 2.68
C LEU A 209 1.42 12.04 1.64
N SER A 210 1.72 10.76 1.40
CA SER A 210 2.80 10.34 0.50
C SER A 210 2.72 11.07 -0.84
N GLY A 211 3.84 11.61 -1.33
CA GLY A 211 3.94 12.27 -2.63
C GLY A 211 3.31 13.67 -2.71
N ILE A 212 2.60 14.13 -1.67
CA ILE A 212 2.04 15.48 -1.64
C ILE A 212 3.09 16.48 -1.15
N GLN A 213 3.31 17.55 -1.92
CA GLN A 213 4.18 18.64 -1.51
C GLN A 213 3.37 19.70 -0.77
N LEU A 214 3.75 20.00 0.47
CA LEU A 214 3.11 21.02 1.30
C LEU A 214 4.14 22.08 1.68
N ASN A 215 3.75 23.35 1.58
CA ASN A 215 4.58 24.47 2.02
C ASN A 215 4.47 24.67 3.54
N ASP A 216 3.29 24.44 4.11
CA ASP A 216 3.03 24.52 5.55
C ASP A 216 2.39 23.22 6.02
N VAL A 217 2.88 22.70 7.14
CA VAL A 217 2.37 21.50 7.82
C VAL A 217 1.92 21.81 9.25
N GLY A 218 1.85 23.09 9.64
CA GLY A 218 1.47 23.53 10.97
C GLY A 218 0.09 23.02 11.40
N PHE A 219 -0.83 22.81 10.44
CA PHE A 219 -2.14 22.22 10.70
C PHE A 219 -2.06 20.82 11.33
N LEU A 220 -0.98 20.06 11.12
CA LEU A 220 -0.79 18.74 11.76
C LEU A 220 -0.79 18.82 13.28
N THR A 221 -0.41 19.97 13.85
CA THR A 221 -0.37 20.18 15.31
C THR A 221 -1.73 20.09 15.98
N GLN A 222 -2.84 20.21 15.22
CA GLN A 222 -4.19 19.98 15.75
C GLN A 222 -4.37 18.54 16.27
N TRP A 223 -3.60 17.58 15.75
CA TRP A 223 -3.62 16.18 16.18
C TRP A 223 -2.39 15.79 17.01
N LYS A 224 -1.65 16.74 17.60
CA LYS A 224 -0.46 16.43 18.42
C LYS A 224 -0.71 15.41 19.54
N ASP A 225 -1.95 15.36 20.03
CA ASP A 225 -2.38 14.49 21.13
C ASP A 225 -3.09 13.21 20.65
N THR A 226 -3.39 13.07 19.35
CA THR A 226 -4.12 11.92 18.78
C THR A 226 -3.35 11.16 17.70
N LEU A 227 -2.48 11.81 16.95
CA LEU A 227 -1.80 11.22 15.80
C LEU A 227 -0.73 10.22 16.26
N VAL A 228 -0.88 8.98 15.81
CA VAL A 228 -0.03 7.83 16.13
C VAL A 228 0.80 7.40 14.93
N SER A 229 0.30 7.58 13.71
CA SER A 229 1.00 7.23 12.47
C SER A 229 1.00 8.40 11.50
N LEU A 230 2.16 8.74 10.96
CA LEU A 230 2.32 9.76 9.94
C LEU A 230 3.26 9.25 8.83
N VAL A 231 2.77 9.25 7.60
CA VAL A 231 3.52 8.85 6.41
C VAL A 231 3.65 10.05 5.47
N LEU A 232 4.89 10.44 5.20
CA LEU A 232 5.30 11.56 4.36
C LEU A 232 6.28 11.08 3.27
N TYR A 233 6.10 9.85 2.79
CA TYR A 233 6.96 9.28 1.76
C TYR A 233 7.02 10.22 0.55
N ASN A 234 8.19 10.47 -0.01
CA ASN A 234 8.34 11.34 -1.19
C ASN A 234 7.83 12.78 -1.00
N MET A 235 7.94 13.33 0.21
CA MET A 235 7.75 14.75 0.50
C MET A 235 9.11 15.47 0.58
N ASP A 236 9.26 16.64 -0.06
CA ASP A 236 10.46 17.47 0.13
C ASP A 236 10.38 18.21 1.47
N LEU A 237 11.03 17.64 2.50
CA LEU A 237 10.97 18.17 3.86
C LEU A 237 11.83 19.43 4.03
N SER A 238 11.40 20.30 4.94
CA SER A 238 12.13 21.48 5.38
C SER A 238 12.44 21.37 6.87
N GLU A 239 13.32 22.23 7.39
CA GLU A 239 13.57 22.30 8.84
C GLU A 239 12.30 22.65 9.63
N GLU A 240 11.40 23.45 9.06
CA GLU A 240 10.10 23.78 9.66
C GLU A 240 9.21 22.53 9.74
N HIS A 241 9.17 21.72 8.67
CA HIS A 241 8.45 20.45 8.68
C HIS A 241 8.95 19.53 9.81
N ILE A 242 10.28 19.42 9.96
CA ILE A 242 10.89 18.60 11.02
C ILE A 242 10.51 19.11 12.42
N GLN A 243 10.48 20.41 12.64
CA GLN A 243 10.07 21.00 13.92
C GLN A 243 8.61 20.71 14.26
N VAL A 244 7.71 20.75 13.29
CA VAL A 244 6.30 20.39 13.49
C VAL A 244 6.17 18.90 13.79
N ILE A 245 6.83 18.03 13.03
CA ILE A 245 6.79 16.58 13.24
C ILE A 245 7.26 16.24 14.67
N ALA A 246 8.31 16.88 15.17
CA ALA A 246 8.82 16.66 16.52
C ALA A 246 7.83 17.02 17.65
N GLN A 247 6.82 17.86 17.39
CA GLN A 247 5.77 18.20 18.37
C GLN A 247 4.69 17.12 18.49
N LEU A 248 4.67 16.12 17.60
CA LEU A 248 3.67 15.06 17.58
C LEU A 248 4.06 13.92 18.54
N HIS A 249 4.08 14.20 19.83
CA HIS A 249 4.65 13.33 20.87
C HIS A 249 3.99 11.95 21.02
N LYS A 250 2.79 11.76 20.45
CA LYS A 250 2.06 10.47 20.43
C LYS A 250 2.46 9.56 19.26
N LEU A 251 3.26 10.05 18.31
CA LEU A 251 3.71 9.26 17.17
C LEU A 251 4.43 7.98 17.62
N ARG A 252 4.00 6.87 16.99
CA ARG A 252 4.60 5.54 17.09
C ARG A 252 5.18 5.09 15.76
N HIS A 253 4.64 5.59 14.65
CA HIS A 253 5.07 5.29 13.30
C HIS A 253 5.33 6.61 12.56
N LEU A 254 6.57 6.81 12.15
CA LEU A 254 6.97 7.92 11.30
C LEU A 254 7.65 7.37 10.07
N ASP A 255 7.14 7.74 8.91
CA ASP A 255 7.77 7.46 7.63
C ASP A 255 8.05 8.79 6.93
N ILE A 256 9.33 9.09 6.73
CA ILE A 256 9.79 10.24 5.95
C ILE A 256 10.64 9.79 4.76
N SER A 257 10.57 8.50 4.41
CA SER A 257 11.40 7.90 3.38
C SER A 257 11.14 8.50 2.00
N ARG A 258 12.01 8.18 1.04
CA ARG A 258 11.89 8.69 -0.33
C ARG A 258 12.52 7.75 -1.34
N ASP A 259 12.19 7.98 -2.60
CA ASP A 259 12.92 7.40 -3.72
C ASP A 259 14.30 8.06 -3.86
N HIS A 260 15.36 7.27 -3.65
CA HIS A 260 16.75 7.72 -3.73
C HIS A 260 17.11 8.28 -5.12
N LEU A 261 16.49 7.78 -6.18
CA LEU A 261 16.82 8.17 -7.56
C LEU A 261 16.21 9.51 -7.98
N SER A 262 15.26 10.03 -7.21
CA SER A 262 14.63 11.31 -7.51
C SER A 262 15.55 12.48 -7.14
N SER A 263 15.96 13.26 -8.15
CA SER A 263 16.72 14.50 -7.97
C SER A 263 15.86 15.67 -7.50
N TYR A 264 14.53 15.49 -7.43
CA TYR A 264 13.58 16.52 -7.03
C TYR A 264 13.74 16.90 -5.55
N TYR A 265 13.95 15.91 -4.67
CA TYR A 265 13.97 16.10 -3.22
C TYR A 265 15.32 16.66 -2.75
N LYS A 266 15.30 17.87 -2.19
CA LYS A 266 16.50 18.60 -1.76
C LYS A 266 16.84 18.34 -0.31
N PHE A 267 15.86 17.97 0.52
CA PHE A 267 16.08 17.67 1.93
C PHE A 267 17.19 16.63 2.10
N LYS A 268 18.03 16.77 3.13
CA LYS A 268 19.02 15.76 3.47
C LYS A 268 18.96 15.47 4.95
N LEU A 269 19.11 14.20 5.29
CA LEU A 269 18.99 13.76 6.67
C LEU A 269 20.31 14.05 7.40
N THR A 270 20.19 14.67 8.58
CA THR A 270 21.33 15.07 9.42
C THR A 270 21.28 14.36 10.76
N ARG A 271 22.41 14.36 11.49
CA ARG A 271 22.45 13.82 12.85
C ARG A 271 21.50 14.59 13.78
N ARG A 272 21.37 15.90 13.56
CA ARG A 272 20.47 16.79 14.33
C ARG A 272 19.01 16.34 14.24
N VAL A 273 18.53 16.05 13.03
CA VAL A 273 17.15 15.60 12.80
C VAL A 273 16.87 14.29 13.54
N LEU A 274 17.79 13.33 13.45
CA LEU A 274 17.64 12.05 14.14
C LEU A 274 17.66 12.21 15.68
N ASN A 275 18.53 13.06 16.23
CA ASN A 275 18.52 13.37 17.65
C ASN A 275 17.18 13.97 18.07
N LEU A 276 16.66 14.92 17.29
CA LEU A 276 15.37 15.57 17.57
C LEU A 276 14.23 14.54 17.65
N PHE A 277 14.19 13.59 16.72
CA PHE A 277 13.19 12.52 16.76
C PHE A 277 13.35 11.61 17.97
N VAL A 278 14.58 11.20 18.31
CA VAL A 278 14.85 10.35 19.48
C VAL A 278 14.46 11.05 20.78
N GLU A 279 14.71 12.35 20.90
CA GLU A 279 14.41 13.15 22.08
C GLU A 279 12.92 13.43 22.25
N ASN A 280 12.22 13.78 21.16
CA ASN A 280 10.84 14.28 21.23
C ASN A 280 9.77 13.22 20.95
N LEU A 281 10.08 12.22 20.11
CA LEU A 281 9.15 11.15 19.74
C LEU A 281 9.40 9.91 20.61
N VAL A 282 9.23 10.08 21.93
CA VAL A 282 9.58 9.04 22.92
C VAL A 282 8.78 7.74 22.82
N ASN A 283 7.66 7.77 22.08
CA ASN A 283 6.79 6.62 21.84
C ASN A 283 7.07 5.93 20.50
N LEU A 284 8.07 6.39 19.73
CA LEU A 284 8.37 5.86 18.41
C LEU A 284 8.73 4.38 18.47
N THR A 285 8.07 3.59 17.64
CA THR A 285 8.28 2.15 17.48
C THR A 285 8.67 1.77 16.06
N SER A 286 8.38 2.63 15.09
CA SER A 286 8.68 2.43 13.68
C SER A 286 9.18 3.73 13.09
N LEU A 287 10.33 3.68 12.43
CA LEU A 287 10.91 4.82 11.72
C LEU A 287 11.35 4.35 10.34
N ASP A 288 10.91 5.03 9.28
CA ASP A 288 11.43 4.81 7.94
C ASP A 288 12.14 6.06 7.42
N ILE A 289 13.42 5.89 7.10
CA ILE A 289 14.30 6.92 6.53
C ILE A 289 15.00 6.41 5.26
N SER A 290 14.42 5.40 4.61
CA SER A 290 14.96 4.80 3.40
C SER A 290 15.13 5.83 2.28
N GLY A 291 16.14 5.62 1.45
CA GLY A 291 16.52 6.47 0.32
C GLY A 291 17.16 7.81 0.68
N HIS A 292 17.37 8.13 1.96
CA HIS A 292 18.07 9.36 2.35
C HIS A 292 19.60 9.24 2.26
N THR A 293 20.22 10.20 1.58
CA THR A 293 21.65 10.47 1.75
C THR A 293 21.90 11.20 3.08
N MET A 294 22.79 10.65 3.90
CA MET A 294 23.25 11.26 5.15
C MET A 294 24.31 12.34 4.87
N LEU A 295 24.12 13.55 5.42
CA LEU A 295 25.10 14.63 5.29
C LEU A 295 26.30 14.52 6.24
N GLU A 296 26.09 13.88 7.39
CA GLU A 296 27.05 13.84 8.49
C GLU A 296 27.35 12.39 8.88
N ASN A 297 28.56 12.17 9.39
CA ASN A 297 28.91 10.87 9.94
C ASN A 297 28.09 10.60 11.21
N CYS A 298 27.04 9.80 11.07
CA CYS A 298 26.23 9.31 12.17
C CYS A 298 26.78 8.03 12.78
N THR A 299 27.91 7.53 12.26
CA THR A 299 28.52 6.28 12.73
C THR A 299 29.36 6.55 13.97
N ILE A 300 29.33 5.58 14.88
CA ILE A 300 30.29 5.50 15.97
C ILE A 300 31.31 4.45 15.58
N PRO A 301 32.61 4.79 15.47
CA PRO A 301 33.65 3.80 15.26
C PRO A 301 33.60 2.78 16.38
N SER A 302 33.28 1.53 16.06
CA SER A 302 33.28 0.45 17.04
C SER A 302 34.69 -0.15 17.09
N MET A 303 35.30 -0.15 18.28
CA MET A 303 36.52 -0.92 18.56
C MET A 303 36.22 -2.43 18.70
N GLU A 304 34.94 -2.81 18.72
CA GLU A 304 34.42 -4.15 19.06
C GLU A 304 33.83 -4.91 17.87
N GLU A 305 34.07 -4.50 16.61
CA GLU A 305 33.67 -5.28 15.42
C GLU A 305 34.28 -6.69 15.37
N LYS A 306 35.22 -7.00 16.26
CA LYS A 306 35.94 -8.28 16.32
C LYS A 306 35.18 -9.43 16.99
N MET A 307 34.01 -9.21 17.60
CA MET A 307 33.20 -10.28 18.17
C MET A 307 31.84 -10.30 17.44
N GLY A 308 31.63 -11.28 16.54
CA GLY A 308 30.55 -11.31 15.55
C GLY A 308 29.10 -11.43 16.06
N GLN A 309 28.74 -10.86 17.21
CA GLN A 309 27.35 -10.77 17.69
C GLN A 309 26.80 -9.36 17.47
N THR A 310 25.84 -9.26 16.55
CA THR A 310 25.03 -8.05 16.39
C THR A 310 24.16 -7.84 17.64
N SER A 311 23.87 -6.58 17.98
CA SER A 311 23.08 -6.22 19.15
C SER A 311 22.00 -5.22 18.74
N ILE A 312 20.81 -5.42 19.29
CA ILE A 312 19.66 -4.52 19.11
C ILE A 312 19.50 -3.53 20.27
N GLU A 313 20.34 -3.62 21.30
CA GLU A 313 20.28 -2.71 22.45
C GLU A 313 20.62 -1.28 22.02
N PRO A 314 19.74 -0.28 22.24
CA PRO A 314 19.99 1.11 21.88
C PRO A 314 21.37 1.62 22.31
N ALA A 315 21.78 1.38 23.55
CA ALA A 315 23.06 1.84 24.09
C ALA A 315 24.29 1.38 23.29
N LYS A 316 24.19 0.23 22.59
CA LYS A 316 25.26 -0.34 21.76
C LYS A 316 25.14 0.06 20.28
N SER A 317 24.12 0.84 19.90
CA SER A 317 23.88 1.26 18.52
C SER A 317 25.12 1.86 17.87
N SER A 318 25.40 1.42 16.65
CA SER A 318 26.41 2.00 15.75
C SER A 318 25.93 3.32 15.12
N ILE A 319 24.63 3.60 15.18
CA ILE A 319 24.00 4.86 14.74
C ILE A 319 23.89 5.78 15.96
N ALA A 320 24.71 6.83 16.01
CA ALA A 320 24.92 7.63 17.22
C ALA A 320 23.63 8.19 17.85
N PRO A 321 22.71 8.82 17.08
CA PRO A 321 21.43 9.29 17.63
C PRO A 321 20.61 8.19 18.30
N PHE A 322 20.61 6.98 17.75
CA PHE A 322 19.77 5.89 18.23
C PHE A 322 20.24 5.28 19.56
N ARG A 323 21.39 5.71 20.10
CA ARG A 323 21.76 5.39 21.49
C ARG A 323 20.83 6.02 22.53
N GLY A 324 20.13 7.10 22.17
CA GLY A 324 19.13 7.74 23.03
C GLY A 324 17.76 7.05 23.04
N LEU A 325 17.53 6.02 22.21
CA LEU A 325 16.25 5.31 22.19
C LEU A 325 16.03 4.57 23.52
N LYS A 326 14.79 4.64 24.03
CA LYS A 326 14.41 3.93 25.27
C LYS A 326 14.28 2.42 25.10
N ARG A 327 14.06 1.96 23.87
CA ARG A 327 13.87 0.56 23.50
C ARG A 327 14.23 0.37 22.01
N PRO A 328 14.56 -0.85 21.57
CA PRO A 328 14.72 -1.13 20.14
C PRO A 328 13.41 -0.84 19.38
N LEU A 329 13.54 -0.33 18.15
CA LEU A 329 12.40 -0.14 17.26
C LEU A 329 11.84 -1.50 16.82
N GLN A 330 10.52 -1.58 16.60
CA GLN A 330 9.90 -2.74 15.95
C GLN A 330 10.30 -2.81 14.48
N PHE A 331 10.34 -1.66 13.81
CA PHE A 331 10.77 -1.54 12.43
C PHE A 331 11.68 -0.32 12.24
N LEU A 332 12.75 -0.50 11.47
CA LEU A 332 13.62 0.58 11.03
C LEU A 332 13.90 0.43 9.53
N GLY A 333 13.36 1.36 8.74
CA GLY A 333 13.55 1.39 7.30
C GLY A 333 14.84 2.10 6.91
N LEU A 334 15.80 1.36 6.34
CA LEU A 334 17.12 1.85 5.93
C LEU A 334 17.48 1.42 4.49
N PHE A 335 16.49 1.02 3.69
CA PHE A 335 16.73 0.64 2.31
C PHE A 335 17.41 1.79 1.55
N GLU A 336 18.45 1.47 0.76
CA GLU A 336 19.27 2.46 0.03
C GLU A 336 19.84 3.57 0.92
N THR A 337 20.15 3.23 2.17
CA THR A 337 20.79 4.13 3.13
C THR A 337 22.07 3.48 3.64
N SER A 338 23.19 4.22 3.65
CA SER A 338 24.48 3.67 4.11
C SER A 338 24.46 3.12 5.55
N LEU A 339 23.50 3.58 6.36
CA LEU A 339 23.29 3.14 7.74
C LEU A 339 22.88 1.66 7.87
N CYS A 340 22.26 1.06 6.85
CA CYS A 340 21.81 -0.34 6.88
C CYS A 340 22.98 -1.34 7.01
N ARG A 341 24.19 -0.92 6.61
CA ARG A 341 25.40 -1.75 6.58
C ARG A 341 26.09 -1.86 7.94
N LEU A 342 25.71 -1.01 8.90
CA LEU A 342 26.29 -0.98 10.23
C LEU A 342 26.00 -2.27 11.03
N ALA A 343 26.82 -2.54 12.05
CA ALA A 343 26.78 -3.79 12.80
C ALA A 343 25.65 -3.83 13.85
N HIS A 344 25.52 -2.79 14.68
CA HIS A 344 24.53 -2.74 15.75
C HIS A 344 23.42 -1.76 15.40
N ILE A 345 22.32 -2.29 14.87
CA ILE A 345 21.12 -1.53 14.49
C ILE A 345 20.02 -1.85 15.52
N PRO A 346 19.51 -0.86 16.29
CA PRO A 346 18.62 -1.11 17.40
C PRO A 346 17.16 -1.30 16.96
N ALA A 347 16.89 -2.33 16.16
CA ALA A 347 15.56 -2.68 15.69
C ALA A 347 15.39 -4.19 15.51
N TYR A 348 14.14 -4.67 15.68
CA TYR A 348 13.79 -6.07 15.47
C TYR A 348 13.67 -6.44 13.98
N LYS A 349 13.11 -5.53 13.17
CA LYS A 349 13.00 -5.67 11.72
C LYS A 349 13.68 -4.49 11.05
N VAL A 350 14.62 -4.76 10.14
CA VAL A 350 15.37 -3.73 9.41
C VAL A 350 15.20 -3.95 7.92
N SER A 351 14.71 -2.96 7.17
CA SER A 351 14.81 -2.96 5.71
C SER A 351 16.16 -2.37 5.28
N GLY A 352 16.73 -2.87 4.19
CA GLY A 352 18.10 -2.53 3.80
C GLY A 352 18.59 -3.34 2.61
N ASP A 353 19.81 -3.05 2.17
CA ASP A 353 20.50 -3.68 1.04
C ASP A 353 21.80 -4.40 1.47
N LYS A 354 21.97 -4.69 2.77
CA LYS A 354 23.17 -5.38 3.29
C LYS A 354 23.14 -6.89 3.05
N ASN A 355 21.99 -7.53 3.22
CA ASN A 355 21.85 -8.98 3.21
C ASN A 355 20.42 -9.43 2.83
N GLU A 356 20.24 -10.74 2.64
CA GLU A 356 18.96 -11.36 2.26
C GLU A 356 17.79 -10.95 3.17
N GLU A 357 17.97 -10.99 4.51
CA GLU A 357 16.90 -10.66 5.45
C GLU A 357 16.44 -9.20 5.30
N GLN A 358 17.37 -8.26 5.17
CA GLN A 358 17.06 -6.85 4.97
C GLN A 358 16.36 -6.59 3.63
N VAL A 359 16.77 -7.27 2.57
CA VAL A 359 16.14 -7.17 1.24
C VAL A 359 14.72 -7.71 1.28
N LEU A 360 14.50 -8.88 1.89
CA LEU A 360 13.14 -9.44 2.05
C LEU A 360 12.25 -8.53 2.91
N ASN A 361 12.79 -7.93 3.98
CA ASN A 361 12.08 -6.93 4.78
C ASN A 361 11.71 -5.69 3.95
N ALA A 362 12.56 -5.26 3.01
CA ALA A 362 12.28 -4.14 2.12
C ALA A 362 11.15 -4.47 1.13
N ILE A 363 11.21 -5.62 0.47
CA ILE A 363 10.13 -6.07 -0.43
C ILE A 363 8.81 -6.11 0.35
N GLU A 364 8.80 -6.74 1.52
CA GLU A 364 7.59 -6.84 2.35
C GLU A 364 7.03 -5.48 2.78
N ALA A 365 7.89 -4.51 3.11
CA ALA A 365 7.46 -3.19 3.57
C ALA A 365 6.94 -2.28 2.44
N TYR A 366 7.50 -2.40 1.24
CA TYR A 366 7.29 -1.41 0.16
C TYR A 366 6.38 -1.89 -0.97
N THR A 367 6.07 -3.19 -1.01
CA THR A 367 5.29 -3.81 -2.09
C THR A 367 3.96 -3.12 -2.34
N GLU A 368 3.25 -2.60 -1.36
CA GLU A 368 1.88 -2.13 -1.61
C GLU A 368 1.80 -0.79 -2.37
N HIS A 369 2.60 0.20 -1.98
CA HIS A 369 2.44 1.59 -2.41
C HIS A 369 3.68 2.18 -3.11
N ARG A 370 4.79 1.45 -3.19
CA ARG A 370 6.09 1.96 -3.67
C ARG A 370 6.69 1.02 -4.72
N PRO A 371 6.11 0.98 -5.94
CA PRO A 371 6.56 0.05 -6.96
C PRO A 371 8.03 0.25 -7.35
N GLU A 372 8.51 1.51 -7.35
CA GLU A 372 9.87 1.84 -7.76
C GLU A 372 10.91 1.25 -6.79
N ILE A 373 10.66 1.36 -5.48
CA ILE A 373 11.52 0.77 -4.44
C ILE A 373 11.42 -0.75 -4.46
N THR A 374 10.20 -1.27 -4.62
CA THR A 374 9.93 -2.71 -4.66
C THR A 374 10.68 -3.38 -5.81
N SER A 375 10.64 -2.80 -7.01
CA SER A 375 11.37 -3.30 -8.18
C SER A 375 12.88 -3.42 -7.89
N ARG A 376 13.48 -2.39 -7.26
CA ARG A 376 14.91 -2.40 -6.91
C ARG A 376 15.24 -3.42 -5.82
N ALA A 377 14.40 -3.55 -4.80
CA ALA A 377 14.57 -4.56 -3.77
C ALA A 377 14.48 -6.00 -4.34
N ILE A 378 13.55 -6.26 -5.26
CA ILE A 378 13.46 -7.53 -5.98
C ILE A 378 14.69 -7.75 -6.85
N ASN A 379 15.24 -6.70 -7.47
CA ASN A 379 16.48 -6.82 -8.26
C ASN A 379 17.68 -7.28 -7.39
N LEU A 380 17.79 -6.77 -6.17
CA LEU A 380 18.80 -7.25 -5.22
C LEU A 380 18.55 -8.71 -4.82
N LEU A 381 17.29 -9.10 -4.61
CA LEU A 381 16.93 -10.49 -4.33
C LEU A 381 17.27 -11.41 -5.52
N PHE A 382 17.06 -10.95 -6.75
CA PHE A 382 17.47 -11.66 -7.96
C PHE A 382 18.99 -11.90 -7.96
N ASP A 383 19.80 -10.89 -7.66
CA ASP A 383 21.25 -11.05 -7.60
C ASP A 383 21.67 -12.05 -6.51
N ILE A 384 21.04 -11.99 -5.33
CA ILE A 384 21.25 -12.97 -4.25
C ILE A 384 20.88 -14.38 -4.72
N ALA A 385 19.70 -14.57 -5.31
CA ALA A 385 19.21 -15.89 -5.73
C ALA A 385 20.04 -16.49 -6.90
N ARG A 386 20.65 -15.64 -7.72
CA ARG A 386 21.48 -16.05 -8.86
C ARG A 386 22.90 -16.43 -8.44
N ILE A 387 23.50 -15.68 -7.51
CA ILE A 387 24.92 -15.81 -7.15
C ILE A 387 25.11 -16.69 -5.91
N GLU A 388 24.16 -16.61 -4.97
CA GLU A 388 24.21 -17.27 -3.66
C GLU A 388 23.02 -18.22 -3.48
N ARG A 389 23.05 -19.03 -2.41
CA ARG A 389 21.91 -19.88 -2.04
C ARG A 389 20.95 -19.06 -1.18
N CYS A 390 19.76 -18.76 -1.71
CA CYS A 390 18.67 -18.14 -0.95
C CYS A 390 18.26 -19.04 0.23
N SER A 391 18.38 -18.52 1.45
CA SER A 391 18.11 -19.26 2.68
C SER A 391 16.64 -19.27 3.07
N GLN A 392 15.88 -18.23 2.70
CA GLN A 392 14.47 -18.05 3.01
C GLN A 392 13.59 -18.17 1.76
N LEU A 393 13.81 -19.23 0.97
CA LEU A 393 13.18 -19.41 -0.34
C LEU A 393 11.66 -19.22 -0.34
N LEU A 394 10.95 -19.86 0.60
CA LEU A 394 9.48 -19.78 0.66
C LEU A 394 8.99 -18.34 0.85
N ARG A 395 9.66 -17.59 1.72
CA ARG A 395 9.35 -16.19 1.98
C ARG A 395 9.67 -15.34 0.76
N ALA A 396 10.82 -15.56 0.12
CA ALA A 396 11.21 -14.89 -1.11
C ALA A 396 10.18 -15.11 -2.23
N LEU A 397 9.79 -16.37 -2.49
CA LEU A 397 8.76 -16.72 -3.47
C LEU A 397 7.43 -16.03 -3.19
N GLN A 398 6.95 -16.08 -1.94
CA GLN A 398 5.69 -15.44 -1.55
C GLN A 398 5.74 -13.93 -1.78
N LEU A 399 6.82 -13.26 -1.38
CA LEU A 399 6.97 -11.82 -1.55
C LEU A 399 7.01 -11.41 -3.02
N VAL A 400 7.75 -12.14 -3.87
CA VAL A 400 7.82 -11.85 -5.31
C VAL A 400 6.46 -12.09 -5.99
N ILE A 401 5.76 -13.19 -5.65
CA ILE A 401 4.40 -13.44 -6.15
C ILE A 401 3.45 -12.31 -5.74
N THR A 402 3.50 -11.87 -4.48
CA THR A 402 2.68 -10.75 -4.01
C THR A 402 2.99 -9.46 -4.77
N ALA A 403 4.26 -9.15 -5.03
CA ALA A 403 4.64 -7.96 -5.80
C ALA A 403 4.15 -8.01 -7.25
N LEU A 404 4.30 -9.16 -7.93
CA LEU A 404 3.82 -9.35 -9.29
C LEU A 404 2.29 -9.25 -9.39
N LYS A 405 1.56 -9.75 -8.39
CA LYS A 405 0.10 -9.58 -8.31
C LYS A 405 -0.29 -8.13 -8.01
N CYS A 406 0.41 -7.50 -7.07
CA CYS A 406 0.10 -6.14 -6.64
C CYS A 406 0.29 -5.14 -7.78
N HIS A 407 1.34 -5.30 -8.59
CA HIS A 407 1.71 -4.38 -9.67
C HIS A 407 1.72 -5.07 -11.03
N LYS A 408 0.56 -5.56 -11.46
CA LYS A 408 0.41 -6.25 -12.74
C LYS A 408 0.79 -5.37 -13.95
N ASP A 409 0.51 -4.07 -13.84
CA ASP A 409 0.74 -3.08 -14.91
C ASP A 409 2.07 -2.29 -14.74
N ASP A 410 2.94 -2.70 -13.79
CA ASP A 410 4.30 -2.16 -13.69
C ASP A 410 5.30 -3.06 -14.42
N LYS A 411 5.78 -2.56 -15.56
CA LYS A 411 6.76 -3.26 -16.40
C LYS A 411 8.03 -3.65 -15.65
N ASN A 412 8.56 -2.78 -14.79
CA ASN A 412 9.84 -3.04 -14.11
C ASN A 412 9.66 -4.14 -13.06
N ILE A 413 8.53 -4.16 -12.35
CA ILE A 413 8.22 -5.23 -11.41
C ILE A 413 7.96 -6.54 -12.14
N GLN A 414 7.19 -6.55 -13.24
CA GLN A 414 6.92 -7.77 -14.00
C GLN A 414 8.20 -8.41 -14.54
N VAL A 415 9.10 -7.60 -15.11
CA VAL A 415 10.37 -8.09 -15.67
C VAL A 415 11.30 -8.60 -14.57
N THR A 416 11.59 -7.78 -13.57
CA THR A 416 12.55 -8.14 -12.51
C THR A 416 12.00 -9.27 -11.62
N GLY A 417 10.70 -9.25 -11.31
CA GLY A 417 10.05 -10.30 -10.53
C GLY A 417 10.00 -11.64 -11.26
N SER A 418 9.68 -11.66 -12.55
CA SER A 418 9.71 -12.89 -13.34
C SER A 418 11.13 -13.47 -13.44
N ALA A 419 12.13 -12.62 -13.64
CA ALA A 419 13.53 -13.03 -13.61
C ALA A 419 13.95 -13.61 -12.25
N ALA A 420 13.52 -13.00 -11.14
CA ALA A 420 13.76 -13.54 -9.81
C ALA A 420 13.09 -14.91 -9.61
N LEU A 421 11.84 -15.08 -10.06
CA LEU A 421 11.11 -16.35 -9.96
C LEU A 421 11.82 -17.49 -10.69
N PHE A 422 12.45 -17.25 -11.84
CA PHE A 422 13.21 -18.28 -12.55
C PHE A 422 14.29 -18.91 -11.67
N TYR A 423 15.07 -18.10 -10.95
CA TYR A 423 16.12 -18.60 -10.04
C TYR A 423 15.54 -19.20 -8.76
N LEU A 424 14.48 -18.58 -8.21
CA LEU A 424 13.81 -19.08 -7.01
C LEU A 424 13.02 -20.38 -7.25
N THR A 425 12.77 -20.75 -8.51
CA THR A 425 12.08 -21.99 -8.87
C THR A 425 12.94 -23.07 -9.50
N ASN A 426 14.27 -22.90 -9.47
CA ASN A 426 15.21 -23.89 -9.98
C ASN A 426 14.97 -25.29 -9.36
N SER A 427 15.30 -26.33 -10.12
CA SER A 427 15.03 -27.74 -9.84
C SER A 427 15.47 -28.20 -8.44
N GLU A 428 16.53 -27.61 -7.88
CA GLU A 428 17.02 -27.89 -6.52
C GLU A 428 15.98 -27.57 -5.43
N TYR A 429 15.09 -26.62 -5.69
CA TYR A 429 14.06 -26.15 -4.75
C TYR A 429 12.69 -26.79 -4.96
N ARG A 430 12.56 -27.69 -5.94
CA ARG A 430 11.27 -28.28 -6.33
C ARG A 430 10.59 -29.02 -5.18
N MET A 431 11.37 -29.63 -4.28
CA MET A 431 10.87 -30.39 -3.14
C MET A 431 10.29 -29.50 -2.04
N GLU A 432 10.67 -28.22 -2.00
CA GLU A 432 10.17 -27.25 -1.01
C GLU A 432 8.88 -26.57 -1.47
N GLN A 433 8.52 -26.69 -2.75
CA GLN A 433 7.38 -25.99 -3.36
C GLN A 433 6.12 -26.85 -3.42
N SER A 434 5.04 -26.38 -2.83
CA SER A 434 3.74 -27.03 -2.96
C SER A 434 3.16 -26.89 -4.37
N VAL A 435 2.16 -27.74 -4.69
CA VAL A 435 1.41 -27.63 -5.95
C VAL A 435 0.75 -26.26 -6.05
N LYS A 436 0.21 -25.73 -4.94
CA LYS A 436 -0.42 -24.42 -4.88
C LYS A 436 0.57 -23.30 -5.20
N LEU A 437 1.75 -23.32 -4.58
CA LEU A 437 2.78 -22.31 -4.84
C LEU A 437 3.24 -22.34 -6.30
N ARG A 438 3.43 -23.53 -6.87
CA ARG A 438 3.77 -23.69 -8.30
C ARG A 438 2.69 -23.15 -9.22
N ARG A 439 1.41 -23.42 -8.92
CA ARG A 439 0.27 -22.86 -9.67
C ARG A 439 0.28 -21.33 -9.62
N GLN A 440 0.53 -20.75 -8.45
CA GLN A 440 0.63 -19.29 -8.31
C GLN A 440 1.79 -18.69 -9.10
N VAL A 441 2.97 -19.32 -9.08
CA VAL A 441 4.12 -18.91 -9.91
C VAL A 441 3.75 -18.93 -11.39
N ILE A 442 3.17 -20.03 -11.87
CA ILE A 442 2.76 -20.15 -13.28
C ILE A 442 1.76 -19.05 -13.64
N GLN A 443 0.76 -18.81 -12.80
CA GLN A 443 -0.25 -17.78 -13.04
C GLN A 443 0.37 -16.38 -13.17
N VAL A 444 1.20 -15.96 -12.21
CA VAL A 444 1.76 -14.60 -12.24
C VAL A 444 2.72 -14.38 -13.42
N VAL A 445 3.47 -15.42 -13.82
CA VAL A 445 4.34 -15.36 -15.00
C VAL A 445 3.51 -15.28 -16.28
N LEU A 446 2.47 -16.09 -16.42
CA LEU A 446 1.59 -16.06 -17.60
C LEU A 446 0.89 -14.71 -17.74
N ASN A 447 0.36 -14.16 -16.63
CA ASN A 447 -0.25 -12.82 -16.63
C ASN A 447 0.76 -11.76 -17.09
N GLY A 448 1.99 -11.78 -16.55
CA GLY A 448 3.03 -10.85 -16.97
C GLY A 448 3.41 -10.99 -18.44
N MET A 449 3.45 -12.21 -18.98
CA MET A 449 3.72 -12.47 -20.40
C MET A 449 2.59 -11.98 -21.32
N GLU A 450 1.34 -12.13 -20.90
CA GLU A 450 0.16 -11.67 -21.62
C GLU A 450 0.14 -10.14 -21.73
N SER A 451 0.44 -9.45 -20.62
CA SER A 451 0.49 -7.98 -20.57
C SER A 451 1.73 -7.37 -21.22
N TYR A 452 2.87 -8.07 -21.23
CA TYR A 452 4.16 -7.57 -21.76
C TYR A 452 4.78 -8.48 -22.82
N GLN A 453 4.00 -8.78 -23.87
CA GLN A 453 4.40 -9.67 -24.96
C GLN A 453 5.75 -9.30 -25.60
N GLU A 454 6.10 -8.01 -25.65
CA GLU A 454 7.32 -7.50 -26.29
C GLU A 454 8.63 -7.80 -25.52
N VAL A 455 8.56 -8.05 -24.20
CA VAL A 455 9.76 -8.21 -23.37
C VAL A 455 10.18 -9.68 -23.22
N THR A 456 9.24 -10.61 -23.44
CA THR A 456 9.47 -12.05 -23.23
C THR A 456 10.13 -12.74 -24.42
N VAL A 457 10.30 -12.06 -25.56
CA VAL A 457 10.93 -12.61 -26.76
C VAL A 457 12.12 -11.75 -27.18
N ARG A 458 13.22 -11.83 -26.42
CA ARG A 458 14.58 -11.60 -26.95
C ARG A 458 15.61 -12.48 -26.27
#